data_AF-A0A6G6IZ40-F1
#
_entry.id   AF-A0A6G6IZ40-F1
#
_cell.length_a   1.000
_cell.length_b   1.000
_cell.length_c   1.000
_cell.angle_alpha   90.00
_cell.angle_beta   90.00
_cell.angle_gamma   90.00
#
_symmetry.space_group_name_H-M   'P 1'
#
loop_
_entity.id
_entity.type
_entity.pdbx_description
1 polymer ?
#
loop_
_entity_poly.entity_id
_entity_poly.type
_entity_poly.pdbx_seq_one_letter_code
_entity_poly.pdbx_strand_id
1 'polypeptide(L)'
;MADQELLELAAKAVGLDYHIDILDGCAKLVSDGNVWNPLADDGAAFRLAVIIRPDTIRLRRIVHVSALVPYEGIRTMTENCEDNTESRAAAERRAVVRIAAEIGRAMP
;
A
#
# COMPACT_ATOMS: atom_id res chain seq x y z
N MET A 1 -1.72 -10.12 -9.04
CA MET A 1 -2.66 -9.56 -8.06
C MET A 1 -3.31 -8.35 -8.69
N ALA A 2 -4.64 -8.30 -8.70
CA ALA A 2 -5.36 -7.12 -9.16
C ALA A 2 -5.19 -5.99 -8.15
N ASP A 3 -5.29 -4.73 -8.58
CA ASP A 3 -5.14 -3.58 -7.67
C ASP A 3 -6.21 -3.61 -6.54
N GLN A 4 -7.40 -4.14 -6.81
CA GLN A 4 -8.43 -4.33 -5.78
C GLN A 4 -7.99 -5.30 -4.66
N GLU A 5 -7.57 -6.51 -5.02
CA GLU A 5 -7.09 -7.53 -4.05
C GLU A 5 -5.88 -6.99 -3.25
N LEU A 6 -5.00 -6.24 -3.92
CA LEU A 6 -3.87 -5.57 -3.29
C LEU A 6 -4.33 -4.56 -2.23
N LEU A 7 -5.35 -3.74 -2.54
CA LEU A 7 -5.90 -2.76 -1.61
C LEU A 7 -6.64 -3.41 -0.43
N GLU A 8 -7.43 -4.46 -0.67
CA GLU A 8 -8.13 -5.20 0.40
C GLU A 8 -7.14 -5.82 1.40
N LEU A 9 -6.05 -6.42 0.91
CA LEU A 9 -4.99 -6.95 1.79
C LEU A 9 -4.28 -5.83 2.56
N ALA A 10 -3.99 -4.69 1.92
CA ALA A 10 -3.39 -3.55 2.60
C ALA A 10 -4.33 -2.97 3.68
N ALA A 11 -5.63 -2.93 3.43
CA ALA A 11 -6.65 -2.52 4.39
C ALA A 11 -6.70 -3.48 5.59
N LYS A 12 -6.65 -4.80 5.33
CA LYS A 12 -6.55 -5.84 6.37
C LYS A 12 -5.34 -5.63 7.28
N ALA A 13 -4.19 -5.28 6.72
CA ALA A 13 -2.95 -5.06 7.47
C ALA A 13 -3.04 -3.98 8.56
N VAL A 14 -3.94 -3.02 8.39
CA VAL A 14 -4.15 -1.90 9.34
C VAL A 14 -5.49 -1.98 10.06
N GLY A 15 -6.25 -3.06 9.86
CA GLY A 15 -7.58 -3.21 10.44
C GLY A 15 -8.54 -2.10 10.00
N LEU A 16 -8.43 -1.63 8.76
CA LEU A 16 -9.29 -0.59 8.23
C LEU A 16 -10.74 -1.10 8.16
N ASP A 17 -11.68 -0.36 8.74
CA ASP A 17 -13.10 -0.58 8.51
C ASP A 17 -13.49 0.04 7.17
N TYR A 18 -13.94 -0.77 6.24
CA TYR A 18 -14.32 -0.34 4.90
C TYR A 18 -15.47 -1.16 4.35
N HIS A 19 -16.17 -0.58 3.37
CA HIS A 19 -17.04 -1.32 2.48
C HIS A 19 -16.63 -1.06 1.02
N ILE A 20 -17.14 -1.89 0.10
CA ILE A 20 -16.94 -1.70 -1.33
C ILE A 20 -18.17 -0.99 -1.89
N ASP A 21 -17.95 0.11 -2.59
CA ASP A 21 -18.99 0.85 -3.31
C ASP A 21 -18.65 0.97 -4.80
N ILE A 22 -19.67 1.12 -5.65
CA ILE A 22 -19.51 1.31 -7.10
C ILE A 22 -19.57 2.81 -7.40
N LEU A 23 -18.41 3.42 -7.59
CA LEU A 23 -18.26 4.85 -7.88
C LEU A 23 -17.63 5.03 -9.25
N ASP A 24 -18.23 5.88 -10.09
CA ASP A 24 -17.83 6.09 -11.48
C ASP A 24 -17.77 4.79 -12.33
N GLY A 25 -18.58 3.80 -11.97
CA GLY A 25 -18.62 2.49 -12.63
C GLY A 25 -17.54 1.51 -12.20
N CYS A 26 -16.76 1.82 -11.16
CA CYS A 26 -15.71 0.95 -10.63
C CYS A 26 -15.90 0.65 -9.13
N ALA A 27 -15.54 -0.57 -8.71
CA ALA A 27 -15.50 -0.92 -7.29
C ALA A 27 -14.36 -0.18 -6.58
N LYS A 28 -14.67 0.53 -5.49
CA LYS A 28 -13.72 1.29 -4.67
C LYS A 28 -13.91 0.96 -3.19
N LEU A 29 -12.82 0.93 -2.43
CA LEU A 29 -12.87 0.82 -0.98
C LEU A 29 -13.25 2.18 -0.39
N VAL A 30 -14.28 2.21 0.44
CA VAL A 30 -14.78 3.41 1.11
C VAL A 30 -14.67 3.22 2.62
N SER A 31 -13.99 4.17 3.28
CA SER A 31 -13.79 4.21 4.73
C SER A 31 -14.07 5.62 5.22
N ASP A 32 -14.85 5.76 6.30
CA ASP A 32 -15.30 7.04 6.84
C ASP A 32 -15.89 8.00 5.79
N GLY A 33 -16.68 7.45 4.85
CA GLY A 33 -17.31 8.21 3.78
C GLY A 33 -16.36 8.71 2.68
N ASN A 34 -15.10 8.30 2.69
CA ASN A 34 -14.09 8.69 1.71
C ASN A 34 -13.54 7.48 0.95
N VAL A 35 -13.25 7.65 -0.34
CA VAL A 35 -12.55 6.63 -1.12
C VAL A 35 -11.14 6.47 -0.54
N TRP A 36 -10.82 5.26 -0.11
CA TRP A 36 -9.50 4.89 0.35
C TRP A 36 -8.72 4.26 -0.80
N ASN A 37 -7.81 5.02 -1.39
CA ASN A 37 -6.94 4.54 -2.47
C ASN A 37 -5.48 5.00 -2.28
N PRO A 38 -4.70 4.33 -1.44
CA PRO A 38 -3.28 4.63 -1.25
C PRO A 38 -2.40 4.43 -2.48
N LEU A 39 -2.90 3.87 -3.61
CA LEU A 39 -2.15 3.86 -4.86
C LEU A 39 -2.18 5.23 -5.56
N ALA A 40 -3.20 6.05 -5.28
CA ALA A 40 -3.42 7.35 -5.91
C ALA A 40 -3.40 8.53 -4.92
N ASP A 41 -3.57 8.28 -3.62
CA ASP A 41 -3.59 9.30 -2.55
C ASP A 41 -2.35 9.18 -1.66
N ASP A 42 -1.50 10.20 -1.70
CA ASP A 42 -0.28 10.32 -0.88
C ASP A 42 -0.59 10.30 0.62
N GLY A 43 -1.69 10.92 1.06
CA GLY A 43 -2.09 10.95 2.46
C GLY A 43 -2.48 9.57 2.97
N ALA A 44 -3.24 8.81 2.17
CA ALA A 44 -3.58 7.43 2.48
C ALA A 44 -2.33 6.54 2.51
N ALA A 45 -1.43 6.68 1.53
CA ALA A 45 -0.18 5.91 1.48
C ALA A 45 0.76 6.23 2.65
N PHE A 46 0.86 7.51 3.02
CA PHE A 46 1.68 7.93 4.15
C PHE A 46 1.13 7.41 5.48
N ARG A 47 -0.19 7.50 5.71
CA ARG A 47 -0.83 6.90 6.89
C ARG A 47 -0.59 5.40 6.95
N LEU A 48 -0.70 4.71 5.82
CA LEU A 48 -0.40 3.28 5.71
C LEU A 48 1.04 2.98 6.13
N ALA A 49 2.03 3.72 5.59
CA ALA A 49 3.44 3.58 5.97
C ALA A 49 3.68 3.81 7.47
N VAL A 50 3.03 4.80 8.07
CA VAL A 50 3.15 5.09 9.51
C VAL A 50 2.61 3.95 10.37
N ILE A 51 1.52 3.30 9.96
CA ILE A 51 0.91 2.21 10.72
C ILE A 51 1.73 0.93 10.60
N ILE A 52 2.13 0.55 9.37
CA ILE A 52 2.87 -0.70 9.14
C ILE A 52 4.34 -0.61 9.57
N ARG A 53 4.87 0.59 9.78
CA ARG A 53 6.22 0.87 10.29
C ARG A 53 7.32 0.07 9.57
N PRO A 54 7.54 0.31 8.26
CA PRO A 54 8.56 -0.41 7.53
C PRO A 54 9.95 -0.15 8.12
N ASP A 55 10.77 -1.20 8.22
CA ASP A 55 12.14 -1.13 8.69
C ASP A 55 13.00 -0.20 7.82
N THR A 56 12.77 -0.20 6.50
CA THR A 56 13.46 0.70 5.59
C THR A 56 12.55 1.22 4.49
N ILE A 57 12.73 2.50 4.14
CA ILE A 57 12.25 3.13 2.91
C ILE A 57 13.45 3.80 2.24
N ARG A 58 13.84 3.36 1.04
CA ARG A 58 14.93 3.97 0.26
C ARG A 58 14.40 4.50 -1.06
N LEU A 59 14.63 5.79 -1.29
CA LEU A 59 14.09 6.55 -2.42
C LEU A 59 15.25 7.00 -3.32
N ARG A 60 15.76 6.09 -4.17
CA ARG A 60 16.82 6.39 -5.14
C ARG A 60 16.31 6.13 -6.56
N ARG A 61 17.15 5.63 -7.47
CA ARG A 61 16.74 5.17 -8.81
C ARG A 61 15.72 4.04 -8.77
N ILE A 62 15.66 3.34 -7.65
CA ILE A 62 14.75 2.25 -7.36
C ILE A 62 14.17 2.55 -5.98
N VAL A 63 12.86 2.43 -5.86
CA VAL A 63 12.17 2.53 -4.58
C VAL A 63 12.24 1.17 -3.89
N HIS A 64 12.64 1.16 -2.63
CA HIS A 64 12.76 -0.05 -1.83
C HIS A 64 12.07 0.15 -0.48
N VAL A 65 11.10 -0.70 -0.17
CA VAL A 65 10.42 -0.71 1.14
C VAL A 65 10.56 -2.11 1.73
N SER A 66 10.97 -2.21 2.99
CA SER A 66 11.02 -3.49 3.70
C SER A 66 10.29 -3.42 5.03
N ALA A 67 9.62 -4.52 5.41
CA ALA A 67 8.99 -4.67 6.72
C ALA A 67 9.03 -6.13 7.19
N LEU A 68 8.94 -6.31 8.50
CA LEU A 68 8.66 -7.61 9.11
C LEU A 68 7.23 -8.06 8.81
N VAL A 69 7.10 -9.19 8.12
CA VAL A 69 5.81 -9.87 7.88
C VAL A 69 5.60 -10.93 8.97
N PRO A 70 4.44 -10.97 9.63
CA PRO A 70 4.13 -11.96 10.66
C PRO A 70 4.40 -13.39 10.16
N TYR A 71 5.11 -14.20 10.95
CA TYR A 71 5.44 -15.61 10.66
C TYR A 71 6.31 -15.87 9.41
N GLU A 72 6.59 -14.86 8.57
CA GLU A 72 7.36 -15.00 7.33
C GLU A 72 8.73 -14.28 7.35
N GLY A 73 8.96 -13.38 8.31
CA GLY A 73 10.21 -12.64 8.44
C GLY A 73 10.26 -11.36 7.59
N ILE A 74 11.45 -10.82 7.36
CA ILE A 74 11.62 -9.55 6.62
C ILE A 74 11.31 -9.76 5.14
N ARG A 75 10.39 -8.94 4.62
CA ARG A 75 10.09 -8.86 3.18
C ARG A 75 10.48 -7.50 2.64
N THR A 76 10.84 -7.50 1.37
CA THR A 76 11.31 -6.32 0.65
C THR A 76 10.55 -6.20 -0.66
N MET A 77 9.94 -5.05 -0.89
CA MET A 77 9.34 -4.67 -2.16
C MET A 77 10.18 -3.62 -2.86
N THR A 78 10.29 -3.79 -4.16
CA THR A 78 11.10 -2.97 -5.05
C THR A 78 10.23 -2.50 -6.20
N GLU A 79 10.23 -1.20 -6.46
CA GLU A 79 9.51 -0.59 -7.58
C GLU A 79 10.49 0.22 -8.45
N ASN A 80 10.39 0.02 -9.76
CA ASN A 80 11.10 0.83 -10.73
C ASN A 80 10.35 2.14 -10.94
N CYS A 81 11.10 3.22 -11.13
CA CYS A 81 10.54 4.53 -11.46
C CYS A 81 11.43 5.22 -12.50
N GLU A 82 10.82 6.10 -13.28
CA GLU A 82 11.55 7.05 -14.10
C GLU A 82 12.21 8.13 -13.21
N ASP A 83 13.20 8.85 -13.75
CA ASP A 83 13.87 9.93 -13.02
C ASP A 83 13.03 11.23 -13.05
N ASN A 84 11.80 11.13 -12.56
CA ASN A 84 10.90 12.25 -12.34
C ASN A 84 10.12 12.07 -11.04
N THR A 85 9.66 13.19 -10.47
CA THR A 85 9.05 13.24 -9.14
C THR A 85 7.76 12.42 -9.05
N GLU A 86 6.92 12.44 -10.09
CA GLU A 86 5.62 11.77 -10.09
C GLU A 86 5.75 10.25 -10.17
N SER A 87 6.62 9.75 -11.06
CA SER A 87 6.92 8.32 -11.18
C SER A 87 7.52 7.77 -9.89
N ARG A 88 8.38 8.54 -9.23
CA ARG A 88 8.95 8.19 -7.92
C ARG A 88 7.87 8.12 -6.84
N ALA A 89 7.01 9.13 -6.73
CA ALA A 89 5.91 9.11 -5.77
C ALA A 89 4.96 7.92 -6.00
N ALA A 90 4.64 7.61 -7.27
CA ALA A 90 3.81 6.44 -7.61
C ALA A 90 4.47 5.11 -7.22
N ALA A 91 5.78 4.97 -7.45
CA ALA A 91 6.55 3.80 -7.05
C ALA A 91 6.63 3.66 -5.52
N GLU A 92 6.75 4.79 -4.79
CA GLU A 92 6.70 4.84 -3.33
C GLU A 92 5.37 4.33 -2.78
N ARG A 93 4.26 4.90 -3.25
CA ARG A 93 2.92 4.46 -2.88
C ARG A 93 2.74 2.97 -3.15
N ARG A 94 3.10 2.49 -4.33
CA ARG A 94 2.96 1.08 -4.71
C ARG A 94 3.81 0.15 -3.85
N ALA A 95 5.06 0.51 -3.54
CA ALA A 95 5.93 -0.30 -2.69
C ALA A 95 5.39 -0.42 -1.26
N VAL A 96 4.89 0.68 -0.69
CA VAL A 96 4.23 0.68 0.63
C VAL A 96 2.98 -0.19 0.62
N VAL A 97 2.10 -0.02 -0.36
CA VAL A 97 0.86 -0.80 -0.47
C VAL A 97 1.16 -2.29 -0.63
N ARG A 98 2.18 -2.66 -1.42
CA ARG A 98 2.59 -4.07 -1.56
C ARG A 98 3.12 -4.66 -0.27
N ILE A 99 3.95 -3.91 0.48
CA ILE A 99 4.43 -4.38 1.79
C ILE A 99 3.26 -4.54 2.77
N ALA A 100 2.33 -3.59 2.82
CA ALA A 100 1.13 -3.69 3.63
C ALA A 100 0.30 -4.93 3.24
N ALA A 101 0.11 -5.18 1.94
CA ALA A 101 -0.62 -6.34 1.48
C ALA A 101 0.03 -7.68 1.87
N GLU A 102 1.38 -7.77 1.88
CA GLU A 102 2.07 -8.97 2.41
C GLU A 102 1.79 -9.15 3.91
N ILE A 103 1.81 -8.07 4.70
CA ILE A 103 1.46 -8.11 6.13
C ILE A 103 0.00 -8.57 6.31
N GLY A 104 -0.93 -7.98 5.57
CA GLY A 104 -2.35 -8.33 5.64
C GLY A 104 -2.64 -9.76 5.18
N ARG A 105 -1.91 -10.27 4.19
CA ARG A 105 -2.02 -11.68 3.76
C ARG A 105 -1.59 -12.64 4.87
N ALA A 106 -0.57 -12.28 5.64
CA ALA A 106 -0.07 -13.08 6.76
C ALA A 106 -0.92 -12.95 8.04
N MET A 107 -1.89 -12.02 8.09
CA MET A 107 -2.84 -11.92 9.19
C MET A 107 -3.94 -12.99 9.07
N PRO A 108 -4.44 -13.53 10.20
CA PRO A 108 -5.51 -14.52 10.24
C PRO A 108 -6.82 -14.00 9.63
#